data_AF-A0AAW2R4C7-F1
#
_entry.id   AF-A0AAW2R4C7-F1
#
_cell.length_a   1.000
_cell.length_b   1.000
_cell.length_c   1.000
_cell.angle_alpha   90.00
_cell.angle_beta   90.00
_cell.angle_gamma   90.00
#
_symmetry.space_group_name_H-M   'P 1'
#
loop_
_entity.id
_entity.type
_entity.pdbx_description
1 polymer ?
#
loop_
_entity_poly.entity_id
_entity_poly.type
_entity_poly.pdbx_seq_one_letter_code
_entity_poly.pdbx_strand_id
1 'polypeptide(L)'
;MENHTSSVKYEEEYIVNSRGLKLFTCRWAPADTEPKALIFLCHGYGMECSISMRGCATRLVGAGYEVHGIDCEGHGKSSGLLGLISNFDDLVDDLSEHFTNISGESRKYDLSSEV
;
A
#
# COMPACT_ATOMS: atom_id res chain seq x y z
N MET A 1 -14.77 12.81 24.87
CA MET A 1 -13.83 12.08 24.02
C MET A 1 -13.71 12.88 22.74
N GLU A 2 -12.61 13.61 22.58
CA GLU A 2 -12.41 14.47 21.42
C GLU A 2 -12.22 13.59 20.18
N ASN A 3 -13.14 13.72 19.22
CA ASN A 3 -12.98 13.16 17.89
C ASN A 3 -11.95 14.03 17.16
N HIS A 4 -10.67 13.72 17.32
CA HIS A 4 -9.68 14.11 16.33
C HIS A 4 -10.00 13.33 15.05
N THR A 5 -10.72 13.94 14.12
CA THR A 5 -10.68 13.53 12.72
C THR A 5 -9.29 13.89 12.22
N SER A 6 -8.31 13.01 12.47
CA SER A 6 -6.98 13.12 11.85
C SER A 6 -7.18 13.23 10.35
N SER A 7 -6.61 14.28 9.74
CA SER A 7 -6.60 14.42 8.30
C SER A 7 -5.85 13.22 7.71
N VAL A 8 -6.42 12.60 6.66
CA VAL A 8 -5.81 11.44 5.99
C VAL A 8 -5.10 11.93 4.75
N LYS A 9 -3.77 11.73 4.69
CA LYS A 9 -2.99 11.92 3.46
C LYS A 9 -3.18 10.70 2.58
N TYR A 10 -3.57 10.91 1.32
CA TYR A 10 -3.74 9.86 0.32
C TYR A 10 -2.83 10.12 -0.87
N GLU A 11 -2.06 9.11 -1.26
CA GLU A 11 -1.08 9.18 -2.35
C GLU A 11 -1.24 7.97 -3.28
N GLU A 12 -1.05 8.20 -4.57
CA GLU A 12 -1.08 7.17 -5.62
C GLU A 12 0.24 7.20 -6.37
N GLU A 13 0.79 6.02 -6.66
CA GLU A 13 2.02 5.87 -7.42
C GLU A 13 1.93 4.65 -8.34
N TYR A 14 2.74 4.65 -9.39
CA TYR A 14 3.02 3.44 -10.15
C TYR A 14 4.47 3.03 -10.01
N ILE A 15 4.68 1.76 -9.71
CA ILE A 15 5.99 1.11 -9.73
C ILE A 15 6.12 0.25 -10.98
N VAL A 16 7.35 -0.12 -11.33
CA VAL A 16 7.62 -1.11 -12.38
C VAL A 16 8.35 -2.28 -11.73
N ASN A 17 7.78 -3.48 -11.81
CA ASN A 17 8.40 -4.68 -11.26
C ASN A 17 9.55 -5.19 -12.13
N SER A 18 10.27 -6.21 -11.64
CA SER A 18 11.39 -6.84 -12.34
C SER A 18 11.03 -7.42 -13.72
N ARG A 19 9.74 -7.72 -13.96
CA ARG A 19 9.20 -8.23 -15.23
C ARG A 19 8.76 -7.12 -16.20
N GLY A 20 8.90 -5.85 -15.82
CA GLY A 20 8.57 -4.68 -16.65
C GLY A 20 7.09 -4.29 -16.63
N LEU A 21 6.30 -4.84 -15.71
CA LEU A 21 4.89 -4.51 -15.56
C LEU A 21 4.72 -3.26 -14.70
N LYS A 22 3.87 -2.35 -15.15
CA LYS A 22 3.50 -1.15 -14.39
C LYS A 22 2.39 -1.50 -13.41
N LEU A 23 2.69 -1.48 -12.12
CA LEU A 23 1.78 -1.82 -11.04
C LEU A 23 1.34 -0.56 -10.29
N PHE A 24 0.05 -0.44 -10.02
CA PHE A 24 -0.52 0.66 -9.27
C PHE A 24 -0.40 0.40 -7.77
N THR A 25 -0.06 1.45 -7.02
CA THR A 25 0.07 1.43 -5.57
C THR A 25 -0.61 2.65 -4.97
N CYS A 26 -1.07 2.53 -3.72
CA CYS A 26 -1.61 3.65 -2.98
C CYS A 26 -1.30 3.57 -1.49
N ARG A 27 -1.24 4.74 -0.87
CA ARG A 27 -0.89 4.93 0.54
C ARG A 27 -1.92 5.82 1.21
N TRP A 28 -2.31 5.44 2.43
CA TRP A 28 -3.02 6.31 3.36
C TRP A 28 -2.20 6.47 4.63
N ALA A 29 -1.92 7.72 5.02
CA ALA A 29 -1.13 8.02 6.21
C ALA A 29 -1.82 9.07 7.09
N PRO A 30 -1.60 9.05 8.41
CA PRO A 30 -1.97 10.17 9.27
C PRO A 30 -1.22 11.43 8.81
N ALA A 31 -1.91 12.56 8.60
CA ALA A 31 -1.28 13.76 8.07
C ALA A 31 -0.35 14.48 9.08
N ASP A 32 -0.67 14.37 10.37
CA ASP A 32 -0.11 15.24 11.41
C ASP A 32 0.67 14.46 12.49
N THR A 33 0.79 13.14 12.36
CA THR A 33 1.39 12.28 13.38
C THR A 33 2.19 11.14 12.77
N GLU A 34 3.28 10.76 13.43
CA GLU A 34 4.04 9.55 13.06
C GLU A 34 3.17 8.28 13.18
N PRO A 35 3.20 7.38 12.19
CA PRO A 35 2.47 6.12 12.25
C PRO A 35 2.98 5.17 13.35
N LYS A 36 2.07 4.48 14.03
CA LYS A 36 2.40 3.46 15.05
C LYS A 36 3.04 2.20 14.45
N ALA A 37 2.61 1.86 13.25
CA ALA A 37 3.11 0.74 12.45
C ALA A 37 2.61 0.89 11.00
N LEU A 38 3.21 0.11 10.11
CA LEU A 38 2.76 -0.07 8.74
C LEU A 38 1.80 -1.24 8.66
N ILE A 39 0.76 -1.11 7.83
CA ILE A 39 -0.17 -2.18 7.48
C ILE A 39 -0.20 -2.31 5.96
N PHE A 40 0.06 -3.52 5.48
CA PHE A 40 0.02 -3.86 4.07
C PHE A 40 -1.27 -4.62 3.75
N LEU A 41 -2.04 -4.12 2.79
CA LEU A 41 -3.31 -4.70 2.38
C LEU A 41 -3.16 -5.40 1.02
N CYS A 42 -3.41 -6.70 0.99
CA CYS A 42 -3.56 -7.48 -0.24
C CYS A 42 -5.04 -7.59 -0.58
N HIS A 43 -5.43 -7.13 -1.77
CA HIS A 43 -6.82 -7.23 -2.22
C HIS A 43 -7.20 -8.66 -2.62
N GLY A 44 -8.50 -8.94 -2.69
CA GLY A 44 -9.04 -10.21 -3.19
C GLY A 44 -9.10 -10.27 -4.72
N TYR A 45 -9.40 -11.45 -5.27
CA TYR A 45 -9.59 -11.63 -6.71
C TYR A 45 -10.72 -10.75 -7.25
N GLY A 46 -10.46 -10.06 -8.37
CA GLY A 46 -11.43 -9.12 -8.99
C GLY A 46 -11.63 -7.79 -8.24
N MET A 47 -10.81 -7.51 -7.23
CA MET A 47 -10.84 -6.25 -6.46
C MET A 47 -9.63 -5.37 -6.80
N GLU A 48 -9.56 -4.17 -6.20
CA GLU A 48 -8.41 -3.28 -6.27
C GLU A 48 -8.17 -2.54 -4.94
N CYS A 49 -6.99 -1.95 -4.75
CA CYS A 49 -6.59 -1.37 -3.48
C CYS A 49 -7.20 0.01 -3.22
N SER A 50 -7.19 0.94 -4.19
CA SER A 50 -7.55 2.35 -3.97
C SER A 50 -9.00 2.63 -3.55
N ILE A 51 -9.98 1.89 -4.07
CA ILE A 51 -11.40 2.12 -3.80
C ILE A 51 -11.95 1.04 -2.88
N SER A 52 -11.70 -0.22 -3.20
CA SER A 52 -12.31 -1.38 -2.56
C SER A 52 -11.78 -1.59 -1.16
N MET A 53 -10.54 -1.15 -0.87
CA MET A 53 -9.94 -1.24 0.47
C MET A 53 -9.99 0.09 1.24
N ARG A 54 -10.45 1.19 0.62
CA ARG A 54 -10.47 2.54 1.20
C ARG A 54 -11.15 2.61 2.57
N GLY A 55 -12.27 1.91 2.75
CA GLY A 55 -13.01 1.90 4.01
C GLY A 55 -12.19 1.29 5.16
N CYS A 56 -11.50 0.18 4.89
CA CYS A 56 -10.59 -0.46 5.83
C CYS A 56 -9.39 0.45 6.13
N ALA A 57 -8.72 0.95 5.09
CA ALA A 57 -7.56 1.83 5.21
C ALA A 57 -7.87 3.09 6.04
N THR A 58 -8.99 3.76 5.76
CA THR A 58 -9.41 4.98 6.48
C THR A 58 -9.59 4.70 7.98
N ARG A 59 -10.17 3.55 8.34
CA ARG A 59 -10.38 3.20 9.75
C ARG A 59 -9.07 2.88 10.47
N LEU A 60 -8.14 2.22 9.79
CA LEU A 60 -6.81 1.93 10.32
C LEU A 60 -5.96 3.20 10.46
N VAL A 61 -6.03 4.12 9.50
CA VAL A 61 -5.38 5.44 9.63
C VAL A 61 -5.96 6.24 10.79
N GLY A 62 -7.30 6.22 10.97
CA GLY A 62 -7.94 6.81 12.14
C GLY A 62 -7.51 6.19 13.48
N ALA A 63 -6.95 4.97 13.45
CA ALA A 63 -6.36 4.32 14.63
C ALA A 63 -4.85 4.61 14.79
N GLY A 64 -4.25 5.40 13.89
CA GLY A 64 -2.85 5.83 13.92
C GLY A 64 -1.88 4.92 13.16
N TYR A 65 -2.35 4.14 12.19
CA TYR A 65 -1.50 3.32 11.33
C TYR A 65 -1.30 3.96 9.96
N GLU A 66 -0.20 3.64 9.31
CA GLU A 66 -0.04 3.92 7.88
C GLU A 66 -0.39 2.66 7.09
N VAL A 67 -1.14 2.84 6.00
CA VAL A 67 -1.71 1.73 5.24
C VAL A 67 -1.27 1.83 3.79
N HIS A 68 -0.81 0.72 3.23
CA HIS A 68 -0.37 0.62 1.85
C HIS A 68 -1.13 -0.49 1.13
N GLY A 69 -1.35 -0.30 -0.16
CA GLY A 69 -1.92 -1.30 -1.04
C GLY A 69 -1.30 -1.23 -2.43
N ILE A 70 -1.33 -2.38 -3.11
CA ILE A 70 -0.85 -2.55 -4.48
C ILE A 70 -1.87 -3.39 -5.24
N ASP A 71 -2.17 -2.99 -6.47
CA ASP A 71 -2.97 -3.78 -7.39
C ASP A 71 -2.08 -4.87 -8.01
N CYS A 72 -2.47 -6.12 -7.87
CA CYS A 72 -1.77 -7.24 -8.50
C CYS A 72 -1.84 -7.13 -10.04
N GLU A 73 -0.93 -7.80 -10.74
CA GLU A 73 -1.01 -7.92 -12.20
C GLU A 73 -2.42 -8.33 -12.66
N GLY A 74 -2.92 -7.66 -13.71
CA GLY A 74 -4.25 -7.91 -14.25
C GLY A 74 -5.41 -7.45 -13.38
N HIS A 75 -5.16 -6.69 -12.30
CA HIS A 75 -6.20 -6.17 -11.41
C HIS A 75 -6.16 -4.64 -11.31
N GLY A 76 -7.31 -4.05 -11.00
CA GLY A 76 -7.45 -2.61 -10.76
C GLY A 76 -6.85 -1.75 -11.86
N LYS A 77 -5.90 -0.90 -11.47
CA LYS A 77 -5.18 0.01 -12.36
C LYS A 77 -3.82 -0.54 -12.82
N SER A 78 -3.44 -1.75 -12.39
CA SER A 78 -2.20 -2.40 -12.80
C SER A 78 -2.26 -2.95 -14.22
N SER A 79 -1.08 -3.06 -14.84
CA SER A 79 -0.92 -3.71 -16.14
C SER A 79 -1.21 -5.20 -16.07
N GLY A 80 -1.41 -5.83 -17.23
CA GLY A 80 -1.67 -7.27 -17.36
C GLY A 80 -3.02 -7.53 -18.01
N LEU A 81 -3.29 -8.80 -18.34
CA LEU A 81 -4.60 -9.20 -18.85
C LEU A 81 -5.58 -9.29 -17.69
N LEU A 82 -6.74 -8.62 -17.81
CA LEU A 82 -7.71 -8.48 -16.73
C LEU A 82 -8.12 -9.84 -16.13
N GLY A 83 -7.84 -10.02 -14.84
CA GLY A 83 -8.14 -11.23 -14.06
C GLY A 83 -7.24 -12.45 -14.35
N LEU A 84 -6.26 -12.34 -15.26
CA LEU A 84 -5.34 -13.45 -15.51
C LEU A 84 -4.21 -13.43 -14.48
N ILE A 85 -4.11 -14.51 -13.71
CA ILE A 85 -2.94 -14.84 -12.91
C ILE A 85 -2.24 -15.99 -13.62
N SER A 86 -1.18 -15.68 -14.36
CA SER A 86 -0.40 -16.66 -15.14
C SER A 86 0.47 -17.54 -14.24
N ASN A 87 0.96 -16.97 -13.13
CA ASN A 87 1.78 -17.61 -12.12
C ASN A 87 1.52 -16.94 -10.77
N PHE A 88 1.31 -17.74 -9.73
CA PHE A 88 1.01 -17.21 -8.40
C PHE A 88 2.27 -16.73 -7.67
N ASP A 89 3.43 -17.33 -7.95
CA ASP A 89 4.69 -16.93 -7.32
C ASP A 89 5.08 -15.52 -7.76
N ASP A 90 4.87 -15.17 -9.03
CA ASP A 90 5.09 -13.82 -9.56
C ASP A 90 4.25 -12.75 -8.81
N LEU A 91 3.02 -13.09 -8.43
CA LEU A 91 2.14 -12.21 -7.64
C LEU A 91 2.69 -12.05 -6.22
N VAL A 92 3.13 -13.15 -5.58
CA VAL A 92 3.69 -13.10 -4.22
C VAL A 92 5.00 -12.31 -4.20
N ASP A 93 5.85 -12.49 -5.20
CA ASP A 93 7.13 -11.81 -5.34
C ASP A 93 6.92 -10.30 -5.48
N ASP A 94 5.98 -9.86 -6.33
CA ASP A 94 5.66 -8.43 -6.50
C ASP A 94 5.19 -7.79 -5.18
N LEU A 95 4.31 -8.47 -4.44
CA LEU A 95 3.82 -8.01 -3.14
C LEU A 95 4.97 -7.94 -2.12
N SER A 96 5.78 -9.00 -2.06
CA SER A 96 6.87 -9.09 -1.09
C SER A 96 7.96 -8.07 -1.35
N GLU A 97 8.33 -7.85 -2.61
CA GLU A 97 9.32 -6.84 -3.00
C GLU A 97 8.83 -5.44 -2.63
N HIS A 98 7.61 -5.09 -3.03
CA HIS A 98 7.04 -3.77 -2.75
C HIS A 98 6.96 -3.46 -1.26
N PHE A 99 6.41 -4.37 -0.44
CA PHE A 99 6.26 -4.14 1.00
C PHE A 99 7.59 -4.18 1.76
N THR A 100 8.56 -4.97 1.30
CA THR A 100 9.92 -4.96 1.86
C THR A 100 10.61 -3.62 1.61
N ASN A 101 10.47 -3.06 0.41
CA ASN A 101 11.06 -1.77 0.06
C ASN A 101 10.50 -0.64 0.95
N ILE A 102 9.18 -0.57 1.13
CA ILE A 102 8.54 0.41 2.03
C ILE A 102 9.03 0.23 3.47
N SER A 103 9.08 -1.01 3.96
CA SER A 103 9.54 -1.31 5.32
C SER A 103 10.99 -0.86 5.54
N GLY A 104 11.84 -0.99 4.52
CA GLY A 104 13.23 -0.51 4.54
C GLY A 104 13.35 1.02 4.52
N GLU A 105 12.45 1.72 3.83
CA GLU A 105 12.39 3.19 3.83
C GLU A 105 11.97 3.76 5.17
N SER A 106 10.94 3.19 5.81
CA SER A 106 10.51 3.61 7.15
C SER A 106 11.63 3.48 8.18
N ARG A 107 12.48 2.46 8.06
CA ARG A 107 13.65 2.30 8.95
C ARG A 107 14.71 3.39 8.76
N LYS A 108 14.80 4.01 7.57
CA LYS A 108 15.72 5.14 7.33
C LYS A 108 15.23 6.41 8.04
N TYR A 109 13.92 6.62 8.13
CA TYR A 109 13.35 7.74 8.88
C TYR A 109 13.63 7.60 10.39
N ASP A 110 13.49 6.40 10.94
CA ASP A 110 13.77 6.10 12.35
C ASP A 110 15.23 6.34 12.74
N LEU A 111 16.18 6.03 11.86
CA LEU A 111 17.62 6.30 12.10
C LEU A 111 18.01 7.78 11.96
N SER A 112 17.19 8.60 11.30
CA SER A 112 17.47 10.03 11.08
C SER A 112 16.99 10.94 12.23
N SER A 113 16.15 10.42 13.13
CA SER A 113 15.68 11.11 14.34
C SER A 113 16.54 10.83 15.58
N GLU A 114 17.53 9.93 15.47
CA GLU A 114 18.47 9.57 16.55
C GLU A 114 19.82 10.32 16.51
N VAL A 115 19.98 11.34 15.65
CA VAL A 115 21.19 12.19 15.54
C VAL A 115 20.96 13.65 15.92
#